data_AF-A0A149Q1N9-F1
#
_entry.id   AF-A0A149Q1N9-F1
#
_cell.length_a   1.000
_cell.length_b   1.000
_cell.length_c   1.000
_cell.angle_alpha   90.00
_cell.angle_beta   90.00
_cell.angle_gamma   90.00
#
_symmetry.space_group_name_H-M   'P 1'
#
loop_
_entity.id
_entity.type
_entity.pdbx_description
1 polymer ?
#
loop_
_entity_poly.entity_id
_entity_poly.type
_entity_poly.pdbx_seq_one_letter_code
_entity_poly.pdbx_strand_id
1 'polypeptide(L)'
;MLSVIASDKDENLLVVRARRPNDIRRVFGADVEEIHIPGRDYQVRAFLPRQQVADVIANRLLTTPYLNFKDSVDCRKDNDLHHAYVDIWHTLAAIQPIPPYSCAQRG
;
A
#
# COMPACT_ATOMS: atom_id res chain seq x y z
N MET A 1 0.18 1.31 3.37
CA MET A 1 0.10 0.07 2.55
C MET A 1 -1.35 -0.38 2.49
N LEU A 2 -1.83 -0.76 1.30
CA LEU A 2 -3.20 -1.21 1.09
C LEU A 2 -3.25 -2.70 0.74
N SER A 3 -4.33 -3.37 1.14
CA SER A 3 -4.71 -4.68 0.64
C SER A 3 -6.11 -4.59 0.05
N VAL A 4 -6.27 -5.03 -1.20
CA VAL A 4 -7.54 -5.01 -1.92
C VAL A 4 -7.97 -6.45 -2.16
N ILE A 5 -9.18 -6.82 -1.70
CA ILE A 5 -9.75 -8.16 -1.86
C ILE A 5 -11.20 -8.08 -2.32
N ALA A 6 -11.74 -9.14 -2.91
CA ALA A 6 -13.17 -9.23 -3.19
C ALA A 6 -13.99 -9.17 -1.88
N SER A 7 -15.15 -8.53 -1.91
CA SER A 7 -16.13 -8.67 -0.83
C SER A 7 -16.83 -10.02 -0.94
N ASP A 8 -17.05 -10.64 0.22
CA ASP A 8 -17.83 -11.86 0.40
C ASP A 8 -19.35 -11.58 0.45
N LYS A 9 -19.75 -10.31 0.55
CA LYS A 9 -21.15 -9.89 0.71
C LYS A 9 -21.74 -9.27 -0.55
N ASP A 10 -20.92 -8.69 -1.41
CA ASP A 10 -21.33 -8.07 -2.67
C ASP A 10 -20.22 -8.23 -3.71
N GLU A 11 -20.52 -8.93 -4.80
CA GLU A 11 -19.56 -9.20 -5.88
C GLU A 11 -19.11 -7.93 -6.62
N ASN A 12 -19.88 -6.85 -6.56
CA ASN A 12 -19.57 -5.57 -7.20
C ASN A 12 -18.60 -4.71 -6.37
N LEU A 13 -18.35 -5.10 -5.11
CA LEU A 13 -17.51 -4.36 -4.18
C LEU A 13 -16.17 -5.06 -3.94
N LEU A 14 -15.16 -4.24 -3.67
CA LEU A 14 -13.88 -4.64 -3.13
C LEU A 14 -13.76 -4.12 -1.70
N VAL A 15 -13.17 -4.94 -0.84
CA VAL A 15 -12.74 -4.52 0.49
C VAL A 15 -11.31 -4.01 0.39
N VAL A 16 -11.17 -2.70 0.49
CA VAL A 16 -9.87 -2.04 0.61
C VAL A 16 -9.53 -1.95 2.08
N ARG A 17 -8.35 -2.44 2.46
CA ARG A 17 -7.91 -2.55 3.85
C ARG A 17 -6.60 -1.81 4.06
N ALA A 18 -6.49 -1.14 5.19
CA ALA A 18 -5.28 -0.47 5.66
C ALA A 18 -5.02 -0.76 7.14
N ARG A 19 -3.77 -0.57 7.56
CA ARG A 19 -3.37 -0.69 8.97
C ARG A 19 -3.53 0.63 9.72
N ARG A 20 -3.37 1.74 9.02
CA ARG A 20 -3.35 3.09 9.58
C ARG A 20 -4.59 3.88 9.14
N PRO A 21 -5.14 4.73 10.01
CA PRO A 21 -6.18 5.68 9.64
C PRO A 21 -5.76 6.56 8.47
N ASN A 22 -6.72 6.95 7.61
CA ASN A 22 -6.55 7.85 6.47
C ASN A 22 -5.70 7.32 5.30
N ASP A 23 -5.07 6.15 5.42
CA ASP A 23 -4.29 5.57 4.29
C ASP A 23 -5.20 5.25 3.10
N ILE A 24 -6.46 4.86 3.34
CA ILE A 24 -7.42 4.61 2.27
C ILE A 24 -7.86 5.95 1.66
N ARG A 25 -8.22 6.93 2.49
CA ARG A 25 -8.62 8.27 2.02
C ARG A 25 -7.55 8.99 1.20
N ARG A 26 -6.27 8.87 1.59
CA ARG A 26 -5.14 9.40 0.81
C ARG A 26 -5.06 8.82 -0.60
N VAL A 27 -5.59 7.61 -0.79
CA VAL A 27 -5.55 6.91 -2.07
C VAL A 27 -6.80 7.14 -2.90
N PHE A 28 -7.97 7.03 -2.29
CA PHE A 28 -9.25 6.96 -2.98
C PHE A 28 -10.13 8.20 -2.85
N GLY A 29 -9.75 9.19 -2.03
CA GLY A 29 -10.50 10.42 -1.81
C GLY A 29 -10.89 10.64 -0.35
N ALA A 30 -11.02 11.91 0.05
CA ALA A 30 -11.34 12.29 1.44
C ALA A 30 -12.78 11.92 1.87
N ASP A 31 -13.65 11.73 0.89
CA ASP A 31 -15.05 11.33 1.01
C ASP A 31 -15.25 9.83 1.26
N VAL A 32 -14.19 9.02 1.15
CA VAL A 32 -14.29 7.59 1.45
C VAL A 32 -14.60 7.33 2.92
N GLU A 33 -15.64 6.54 3.15
CA GLU A 33 -16.03 6.05 4.47
C GLU A 33 -15.08 4.94 4.95
N GLU A 34 -14.33 5.22 6.01
CA GLU A 34 -13.43 4.27 6.66
C GLU A 34 -14.12 3.63 7.88
N ILE A 35 -14.15 2.30 7.92
CA ILE A 35 -14.63 1.51 9.05
C ILE A 35 -13.42 1.05 9.86
N HIS A 36 -13.46 1.30 11.17
CA HIS A 36 -12.41 0.95 12.11
C HIS A 36 -12.79 -0.27 12.94
N ILE A 37 -11.97 -1.32 12.89
CA ILE A 37 -12.18 -2.58 13.61
C ILE A 37 -10.88 -2.90 14.39
N PRO A 38 -10.77 -2.43 15.64
CA PRO A 38 -9.60 -2.65 16.48
C PRO A 38 -9.26 -4.15 16.66
N GLY A 39 -7.97 -4.45 16.85
CA GLY A 39 -7.50 -5.83 17.11
C GLY A 39 -7.42 -6.76 15.89
N ARG A 40 -7.69 -6.25 14.68
CA ARG A 40 -7.49 -6.98 13.42
C ARG A 40 -6.16 -6.60 12.77
N ASP A 41 -5.59 -7.50 11.96
CA ASP A 41 -4.36 -7.22 11.21
C ASP A 41 -4.46 -5.93 10.39
N TYR A 42 -5.61 -5.75 9.74
CA TYR A 42 -6.01 -4.51 9.08
C TYR A 42 -7.20 -3.92 9.84
N GLN A 43 -6.89 -2.89 10.63
CA GLN A 43 -7.87 -2.23 11.49
C GLN A 43 -8.75 -1.25 10.74
N VAL A 44 -8.36 -0.80 9.54
CA VAL A 44 -9.14 0.16 8.75
C VAL A 44 -9.57 -0.50 7.46
N ARG A 45 -10.82 -0.31 7.05
CA ARG A 45 -11.32 -0.81 5.77
C ARG A 45 -12.39 0.09 5.16
N ALA A 46 -12.50 0.04 3.84
CA ALA A 46 -13.59 0.64 3.07
C ALA A 46 -14.12 -0.39 2.07
N PHE A 47 -15.41 -0.31 1.77
CA PHE A 47 -16.05 -1.10 0.71
C PHE A 47 -16.25 -0.17 -0.48
N LEU A 48 -15.53 -0.44 -1.57
CA LEU A 48 -15.51 0.43 -2.74
C LEU A 48 -15.96 -0.33 -3.98
N PRO A 49 -16.72 0.29 -4.90
CA PRO A 49 -17.02 -0.29 -6.21
C PRO A 49 -15.75 -0.69 -6.96
N ARG A 50 -15.79 -1.84 -7.65
CA ARG A 50 -14.67 -2.33 -8.47
C ARG A 50 -14.16 -1.29 -9.46
N GLN A 51 -15.08 -0.58 -10.13
CA GLN A 51 -14.73 0.43 -11.12
C GLN A 51 -13.95 1.59 -10.50
N GLN A 52 -14.41 2.11 -9.36
CA GLN A 52 -13.70 3.18 -8.64
C GLN A 52 -12.27 2.75 -8.27
N VAL A 53 -12.11 1.52 -7.78
CA VAL A 53 -10.78 1.00 -7.44
C VAL A 53 -9.89 0.86 -8.67
N ALA A 54 -10.43 0.35 -9.78
CA ALA A 54 -9.72 0.19 -11.03
C ALA A 54 -9.23 1.54 -11.58
N ASP A 55 -10.11 2.56 -11.61
CA ASP A 55 -9.81 3.88 -12.15
C ASP A 55 -8.69 4.57 -11.34
N VAL A 56 -8.76 4.50 -10.00
CA VAL A 56 -7.73 5.09 -9.13
C VAL A 56 -6.38 4.38 -9.30
N ILE A 57 -6.37 3.05 -9.41
CA ILE A 57 -5.13 2.29 -9.64
C ILE A 57 -4.56 2.62 -11.03
N ALA A 58 -5.39 2.64 -12.07
CA ALA A 58 -4.98 2.97 -13.43
C ALA A 58 -4.34 4.37 -13.48
N ASN A 59 -4.99 5.37 -12.88
CA ASN A 59 -4.46 6.72 -12.80
C ASN A 59 -3.10 6.77 -12.05
N ARG A 60 -2.96 6.03 -10.95
CA ARG A 60 -1.69 5.96 -10.21
C ARG A 60 -0.57 5.35 -11.02
N LEU A 61 -0.85 4.30 -11.80
CA LEU A 61 0.15 3.70 -12.68
C LEU A 61 0.64 4.70 -13.73
N LEU A 62 -0.26 5.52 -14.27
CA LEU A 62 0.06 6.54 -15.27
C LEU A 62 0.79 7.77 -14.70
N THR A 63 0.68 8.03 -13.40
CA THR A 63 1.16 9.26 -12.75
C THR A 63 2.22 9.04 -11.67
N THR A 64 2.70 7.80 -11.50
CA THR A 64 3.65 7.44 -10.43
C THR A 64 4.93 8.29 -10.53
N PRO A 65 5.23 9.14 -9.53
CA PRO A 65 6.32 10.12 -9.64
C PRO A 65 7.66 9.60 -9.13
N TYR A 66 7.70 8.41 -8.54
CA TYR A 66 8.89 7.87 -7.89
C TYR A 66 9.56 6.78 -8.73
N LEU A 67 10.89 6.75 -8.71
CA LEU A 67 11.70 5.74 -9.41
C LEU A 67 11.91 4.47 -8.56
N ASN A 68 11.77 4.59 -7.24
CA ASN A 68 11.88 3.46 -6.32
C ASN A 68 10.73 3.49 -5.30
N PHE A 69 10.23 2.32 -4.93
CA PHE A 69 9.12 2.21 -3.98
C PHE A 69 9.43 2.83 -2.62
N LYS A 70 10.67 2.75 -2.13
CA LYS A 70 11.04 3.35 -0.83
C LYS A 70 10.91 4.88 -0.81
N ASP A 71 10.93 5.50 -2.00
CA ASP A 71 10.75 6.94 -2.18
C ASP A 71 9.27 7.33 -2.29
N SER A 72 8.36 6.34 -2.28
CA SER A 72 6.90 6.58 -2.25
C SER A 72 6.41 7.19 -0.94
N VAL A 73 7.24 7.17 0.11
CA VAL A 73 6.96 7.77 1.42
C VAL A 73 8.03 8.80 1.75
N ASP A 74 7.61 10.06 1.86
CA ASP A 74 8.47 11.16 2.29
C ASP A 74 8.81 11.00 3.79
N CYS A 75 10.07 10.69 4.09
CA CYS A 75 10.56 10.48 5.45
C CYS A 75 10.39 11.70 6.36
N ARG A 76 10.30 12.92 5.79
CA ARG A 76 10.04 14.15 6.55
C ARG A 76 8.58 14.27 6.99
N LYS A 77 7.67 13.62 6.26
CA LYS A 77 6.22 13.68 6.51
C LYS A 77 5.72 12.46 7.27
N ASP A 78 6.34 11.30 7.07
CA ASP A 78 5.87 10.04 7.64
C ASP A 78 7.04 9.11 7.96
N ASN A 79 7.81 9.51 8.98
CA ASN A 79 9.04 8.83 9.36
C ASN A 79 8.80 7.39 9.82
N ASP A 80 7.73 7.14 10.58
CA ASP A 80 7.40 5.81 11.08
C ASP A 80 7.09 4.83 9.94
N LEU A 81 6.29 5.26 8.95
CA LEU A 81 5.99 4.42 7.79
C LEU A 81 7.24 4.20 6.93
N HIS A 82 8.06 5.24 6.76
CA HIS A 82 9.31 5.13 6.02
C HIS A 82 10.25 4.09 6.65
N HIS A 83 10.47 4.16 7.97
CA HIS A 83 11.29 3.18 8.70
C HIS A 83 10.73 1.76 8.58
N ALA A 84 9.41 1.59 8.75
CA ALA A 84 8.79 0.27 8.59
C ALA A 84 9.01 -0.32 7.19
N TYR A 85 8.97 0.50 6.13
CA TYR A 85 9.27 0.04 4.77
C TYR A 85 10.73 -0.31 4.57
N VAL A 86 11.65 0.44 5.18
CA VAL A 86 13.09 0.14 5.17
C VAL A 86 13.38 -1.18 5.89
N ASP A 87 12.73 -1.44 7.03
CA ASP A 87 12.91 -2.69 7.79
C ASP A 87 12.40 -3.90 7.01
N ILE A 88 11.23 -3.77 6.36
CA ILE A 88 10.70 -4.79 5.45
C ILE A 88 11.67 -5.02 4.29
N TRP A 89 12.19 -3.94 3.69
CA TRP A 89 13.17 -4.03 2.61
C TRP A 89 14.41 -4.82 3.04
N HIS A 90 14.99 -4.51 4.20
CA HIS A 90 16.13 -5.25 4.73
C HIS A 90 15.82 -6.71 5.02
N THR A 91 14.64 -6.98 5.61
CA THR A 91 14.18 -8.34 5.88
C THR A 91 14.07 -9.17 4.60
N LEU A 92 13.50 -8.59 3.54
CA LEU A 92 13.38 -9.26 2.24
C LEU A 92 14.73 -9.38 1.53
N ALA A 93 15.60 -8.38 1.63
CA ALA A 93 16.94 -8.43 1.06
C ALA A 93 17.80 -9.55 1.67
N ALA A 94 17.63 -9.84 2.96
CA ALA A 94 18.38 -10.89 3.66
C ALA A 94 18.06 -12.31 3.16
N ILE A 95 16.88 -12.52 2.55
CA ILE A 95 16.46 -13.81 2.00
C ILE A 95 16.69 -13.92 0.49
N GLN A 96 17.27 -12.90 -0.15
CA GLN A 96 17.58 -12.95 -1.58
C GLN A 96 18.83 -13.80 -1.83
N PRO A 97 18.84 -14.65 -2.88
CA PRO A 97 20.04 -15.40 -3.26
C PRO A 97 21.25 -14.52 -3.56
N ILE A 98 21.01 -13.33 -4.11
CA ILE A 98 22.02 -12.32 -4.40
C ILE A 98 21.60 -11.05 -3.66
N PRO A 99 22.29 -10.69 -2.56
CA PRO A 99 21.96 -9.49 -1.81
C PRO A 99 22.13 -8.22 -2.65
N PRO A 100 21.31 -7.18 -2.42
CA PRO A 100 21.52 -5.89 -3.05
C PRO A 100 22.91 -5.34 -2.70
N TYR A 101 23.56 -4.69 -3.68
CA TYR A 101 24.93 -4.16 -3.58
C TYR A 101 26.04 -5.20 -3.42
N SER A 102 25.74 -6.50 -3.58
CA SER A 102 26.78 -7.50 -3.80
C SER A 102 27.50 -7.24 -5.14
N CYS A 103 28.76 -7.67 -5.25
CA CYS A 103 29.58 -7.56 -6.46
C CYS A 103 29.11 -8.47 -7.62
N ALA A 104 27.88 -8.99 -7.57
CA ALA A 104 27.29 -9.75 -8.65
C ALA A 104 27.15 -8.88 -9.91
N GLN A 105 27.64 -9.39 -11.05
CA GLN A 105 27.58 -8.70 -12.32
C GLN A 105 26.11 -8.45 -12.69
N ARG A 106 25.76 -7.19 -12.98
CA ARG A 106 24.49 -6.85 -13.61
C ARG A 106 24.58 -7.31 -15.06
N GLY A 107 23.71 -8.23 -15.46
CA GLY A 107 23.56 -8.66 -16.85
C GLY A 107 23.03 -7.56 -17.76
#